data_AF-A0A920IJH7-F1
#
_entry.id   AF-A0A920IJH7-F1
#
_cell.length_a   1.000
_cell.length_b   1.000
_cell.length_c   1.000
_cell.angle_alpha   90.00
_cell.angle_beta   90.00
_cell.angle_gamma   90.00
#
_symmetry.space_group_name_H-M   'P 1'
#
loop_
_entity.id
_entity.type
_entity.pdbx_description
1 polymer ?
#
loop_
_entity_poly.entity_id
_entity_poly.type
_entity_poly.pdbx_seq_one_letter_code
_entity_poly.pdbx_strand_id
1 'polypeptide(L)' 'MMECKKALEEAGGNLEEAITNLRKNSALKAEKKSGRTAVEGIILAVKN' A
#
# COMPACT_ATOMS: atom_id res chain seq x y z
N MET A 1 -1.96 -10.56 0.83
CA MET A 1 -2.21 -11.35 2.06
C MET A 1 -0.93 -11.96 2.65
N MET A 2 0.05 -12.34 1.82
CA MET A 2 1.39 -12.75 2.28
C MET A 2 2.29 -11.57 2.72
N GLU A 3 1.94 -10.32 2.39
CA GLU A 3 2.83 -9.17 2.64
C GLU A 3 2.93 -8.80 4.12
N CYS A 4 1.87 -8.95 4.90
CA CYS A 4 1.92 -8.69 6.34
C CYS A 4 2.80 -9.74 7.05
N LYS A 5 2.67 -11.00 6.64
CA LYS A 5 3.52 -12.09 7.14
C LYS A 5 4.99 -11.84 6.77
N LYS A 6 5.27 -11.53 5.50
CA LYS A 6 6.64 -11.27 5.03
C LYS A 6 7.27 -10.05 5.71
N ALA A 7 6.51 -8.96 5.88
CA ALA A 7 6.99 -7.78 6.58
C ALA A 7 7.30 -8.04 8.07
N LEU A 8 6.51 -8.91 8.72
CA LEU A 8 6.76 -9.37 10.09
C LEU A 8 8.01 -10.26 10.19
N GLU A 9 8.21 -11.17 9.23
CA GLU A 9 9.40 -12.02 9.15
C GLU A 9 10.67 -11.18 8.91
N GLU A 10 10.63 -10.22 7.97
CA GLU A 10 11.73 -9.30 7.69
C GLU A 10 12.05 -8.36 8.87
N ALA A 11 11.04 -8.01 9.66
CA ALA A 11 11.19 -7.19 10.87
C ALA A 11 11.49 -8.02 12.13
N GLY A 12 11.70 -9.34 12.01
CA GLY A 12 11.99 -10.21 13.16
C GLY A 12 10.89 -10.21 14.23
N GLY A 13 9.64 -9.98 13.85
CA GLY A 13 8.50 -9.86 14.78
C GLY A 13 8.26 -8.46 15.35
N ASN A 14 9.08 -7.45 15.01
CA ASN A 14 8.84 -6.07 15.40
C ASN A 14 7.67 -5.45 14.58
N LEU A 15 6.59 -5.10 15.27
CA LEU A 15 5.38 -4.57 14.64
C LEU A 15 5.57 -3.18 14.02
N GLU A 16 6.28 -2.26 14.70
CA GLU A 16 6.48 -0.89 14.21
C GLU A 16 7.37 -0.86 12.97
N GLU A 17 8.40 -1.70 12.97
CA GLU A 17 9.28 -1.87 11.82
C GLU A 17 8.55 -2.54 10.65
N ALA A 18 7.75 -3.57 10.91
CA ALA A 18 6.93 -4.22 9.88
C ALA A 18 5.95 -3.22 9.23
N ILE A 19 5.28 -2.38 10.02
CA ILE A 19 4.38 -1.32 9.52
C ILE A 19 5.17 -0.32 8.66
N THR A 20 6.35 0.08 9.10
CA THR A 20 7.22 0.99 8.36
C THR A 20 7.64 0.39 7.02
N ASN A 21 8.02 -0.88 7.00
CA ASN A 21 8.39 -1.61 5.78
C ASN A 21 7.20 -1.75 4.82
N LEU A 22 5.99 -2.02 5.33
CA LEU A 22 4.77 -2.03 4.53
C LEU A 22 4.48 -0.68 3.87
N ARG A 23 4.66 0.43 4.61
CA ARG A 23 4.47 1.79 4.09
C ARG A 23 5.49 2.12 3.00
N LYS A 24 6.78 1.83 3.20
CA LYS A 24 7.81 2.02 2.17
C LYS A 24 7.50 1.25 0.89
N ASN A 25 7.08 -0.01 1.04
CA ASN A 25 6.73 -0.88 -0.08
C ASN A 25 5.41 -0.51 -0.79
N SER A 26 4.59 0.36 -0.19
CA SER A 26 3.30 0.74 -0.77
C SER A 26 3.45 1.58 -2.06
N ALA A 27 4.48 2.43 -2.14
CA ALA A 27 4.75 3.27 -3.31
C ALA A 27 5.08 2.42 -4.56
N LEU A 28 5.96 1.44 -4.42
CA LEU A 28 6.30 0.51 -5.51
C LEU A 28 5.09 -0.27 -6.02
N LYS A 29 4.14 -0.60 -5.14
CA LYS A 29 2.90 -1.26 -5.54
C LYS A 29 1.97 -0.31 -6.27
N ALA A 30 1.91 0.95 -5.86
CA ALA A 30 1.13 1.98 -6.54
C ALA A 30 1.67 2.21 -7.96
N GLU A 31 3.00 2.30 -8.12
CA GLU A 31 3.66 2.43 -9.42
C GLU A 31 3.37 1.24 -10.34
N LYS A 32 3.46 0.00 -9.84
CA LYS A 32 3.08 -1.19 -10.62
C LYS A 32 1.60 -1.22 -11.00
N LYS A 33 0.74 -0.52 -10.25
CA LYS A 33 -0.70 -0.41 -10.54
C LYS A 33 -1.03 0.77 -11.44
N SER A 34 -0.20 1.83 -11.47
CA SER A 34 -0.49 3.04 -12.26
C SER A 34 -0.46 2.79 -13.77
N GLY A 35 0.27 1.77 -14.23
CA GLY A 35 0.24 1.33 -15.63
C GLY A 35 -1.08 0.68 -16.07
N ARG A 36 -2.04 0.47 -15.16
CA ARG A 36 -3.34 -0.12 -15.47
C ARG A 36 -4.33 1.00 -15.78
N THR A 37 -5.04 0.89 -16.90
CA THR A 37 -6.13 1.81 -17.22
C THR A 37 -7.27 1.63 -16.21
N ALA A 38 -7.62 2.68 -15.48
CA ALA A 38 -8.79 2.73 -14.62
C ALA A 38 -9.98 3.28 -15.42
N VAL A 39 -11.07 2.50 -15.52
CA VAL A 39 -12.28 2.84 -16.31
C VAL A 39 -13.44 3.36 -15.47
N GLU A 40 -13.33 3.29 -14.14
CA GLU A 40 -14.37 3.65 -13.17
C GLU A 40 -13.80 4.57 -12.08
N GLY A 41 -14.66 5.36 -11.44
CA GLY A 41 -14.28 6.31 -10.39
C GLY A 41 -15.49 7.01 -9.76
N ILE A 42 -15.24 7.93 -8.82
CA ILE A 42 -16.27 8.70 -8.10
C ILE A 42 -16.06 10.19 -8.39
N ILE A 43 -17.15 10.91 -8.69
CA ILE A 43 -17.16 12.37 -8.78
C ILE A 43 -17.58 12.93 -7.41
N LEU A 44 -16.76 13.82 -6.84
CA LEU A 44 -17.08 14.52 -5.59
C LEU A 44 -17.38 15.99 -5.88
N ALA A 45 -18.52 16.47 -5.38
CA ALA A 45 -18.88 17.89 -5.37
C ALA A 45 -18.91 18.39 -3.92
N VAL A 46 -18.00 19.30 -3.58
CA VAL A 46 -17.94 19.94 -2.25
C VAL A 46 -18.66 21.28 -2.32
N LYS A 47 -19.56 21.52 -1.36
CA LYS A 47 -20.28 22.79 -1.18
C LYS A 47 -19.53 23.61 -0.13
N ASN A 48 -19.24 24.87 -0.45
CA ASN A 48 -18.69 25.85 0.50
C ASN A 48 -19.66 26.13 1.65
#